data_AF-A0A536EH44-F1
#
_entry.id   AF-A0A536EH44-F1
#
_cell.length_a   1.000
_cell.length_b   1.000
_cell.length_c   1.000
_cell.angle_alpha   90.00
_cell.angle_beta   90.00
_cell.angle_gamma   90.00
#
_symmetry.space_group_name_H-M   'P 1'
#
loop_
_entity.id
_entity.type
_entity.pdbx_description
1 polymer ?
#
loop_
_entity_poly.entity_id
_entity_poly.type
_entity_poly.pdbx_seq_one_letter_code
_entity_poly.pdbx_strand_id
1 'polypeptide(L)'
;MKTLAKLLYVEADEEITDLVDRLRDLSLEDEVTFVVPERARALQSAMSFRLLKRYADSYGKRVNLVSGDPRLQAMSLEAGFTAYPNLASYDRGTEVHSPELVDAPVLSAPAAPAAAVTAPQSSQASAPQRGVATLERPREASVMSAPPKRQAPGPRKLVPSGPPLGSYRPYLIGAAVLLVVGLLVGILYLPTATATVFVQGTPLTADVTLLGAPGVAAGSPDHFATQAIHAEESQNLPGTPTGQKQIDAAKATGQVTFRASCSGFICSVPIRSGTDVSTGSGKHYVTTKSVTVQSTLVSQGSVDAPVAAVQAGLAGNTEVDTIRYINNNNPDDLLSVNNGQAITGGADARTATVIQQSDVDG
;
A
#
# COMPACT_ATOMS: atom_id res chain seq x y z
N MET A 1 5.17 38.20 4.98
CA MET A 1 3.78 38.28 4.45
C MET A 1 3.51 36.95 3.77
N LYS A 2 2.49 36.18 4.22
CA LYS A 2 2.10 34.94 3.55
C LYS A 2 1.41 35.33 2.24
N THR A 3 2.03 35.05 1.10
CA THR A 3 1.38 35.14 -0.20
C THR A 3 0.17 34.21 -0.20
N LEU A 4 -1.00 34.74 -0.57
CA LEU A 4 -2.24 33.97 -0.69
C LEU A 4 -2.07 33.03 -1.89
N ALA A 5 -1.68 31.79 -1.64
CA ALA A 5 -1.66 30.76 -2.66
C ALA A 5 -3.10 30.40 -3.03
N LYS A 6 -3.47 30.61 -4.30
CA LYS A 6 -4.79 30.20 -4.80
C LYS A 6 -4.69 28.87 -5.54
N LEU A 7 -5.53 27.94 -5.12
CA LEU A 7 -5.72 26.67 -5.83
C LEU A 7 -6.67 26.88 -7.02
N LEU A 8 -6.20 26.52 -8.20
CA LEU A 8 -7.00 26.44 -9.42
C LEU A 8 -7.13 24.97 -9.83
N TYR A 9 -8.36 24.48 -9.91
CA TYR A 9 -8.65 23.14 -10.42
C TYR A 9 -8.77 23.20 -11.94
N VAL A 10 -8.02 22.35 -12.63
CA VAL A 10 -8.02 22.24 -14.08
C VAL A 10 -8.98 21.14 -14.49
N GLU A 11 -9.92 21.44 -15.38
CA GLU A 11 -10.86 20.44 -15.88
C GLU A 11 -10.19 19.54 -16.93
N ALA A 12 -10.71 18.31 -17.10
CA ALA A 12 -10.09 17.33 -17.99
C ALA A 12 -10.10 17.77 -19.48
N ASP A 13 -11.11 18.54 -19.87
CA ASP A 13 -11.32 19.02 -21.25
C ASP A 13 -10.85 20.47 -21.46
N GLU A 14 -10.25 21.10 -20.45
CA GLU A 14 -9.76 22.48 -20.53
C GLU A 14 -8.55 22.59 -21.47
N GLU A 15 -8.45 23.67 -22.24
CA GLU A 15 -7.35 23.95 -23.16
C GLU A 15 -6.29 24.89 -22.55
N ILE A 16 -5.09 24.90 -23.12
CA ILE A 16 -3.97 25.72 -22.61
C ILE A 16 -4.29 27.22 -22.66
N THR A 17 -5.09 27.66 -23.63
CA THR A 17 -5.52 29.06 -23.76
C THR A 17 -6.40 29.49 -22.59
N ASP A 18 -7.32 28.62 -22.15
CA ASP A 18 -8.23 28.89 -21.03
C ASP A 18 -7.45 29.04 -19.72
N LEU A 19 -6.43 28.22 -19.51
CA LEU A 19 -5.51 28.31 -18.37
C LEU A 19 -4.72 29.61 -18.37
N VAL A 20 -4.24 30.07 -19.53
CA VAL A 20 -3.50 31.32 -19.67
C VAL A 20 -4.42 32.52 -19.43
N ASP A 21 -5.65 32.50 -19.92
CA ASP A 21 -6.64 33.55 -19.67
C ASP A 21 -7.02 33.62 -18.18
N ARG A 22 -7.24 32.46 -17.53
CA ARG A 22 -7.46 32.40 -16.08
C ARG A 22 -6.25 32.91 -15.30
N LEU A 23 -5.03 32.57 -15.72
CA LEU A 23 -3.80 33.08 -15.09
C LEU A 23 -3.67 34.61 -15.20
N ARG A 24 -4.11 35.20 -16.32
CA ARG A 24 -4.17 36.66 -16.52
C ARG A 24 -5.19 37.30 -15.59
N ASP A 25 -6.39 36.74 -15.50
CA ASP A 25 -7.48 37.29 -14.70
C ASP A 25 -7.17 37.25 -13.19
N LEU A 26 -6.31 36.32 -12.76
CA LEU A 26 -5.77 36.22 -11.40
C LEU A 26 -4.63 37.22 -11.11
N SER A 27 -4.83 38.48 -11.47
CA SER A 27 -3.80 39.53 -11.39
C SER A 27 -3.29 39.84 -9.96
N LEU A 28 -4.07 39.53 -8.91
CA LEU A 28 -3.76 39.91 -7.52
C LEU A 28 -2.92 38.88 -6.73
N GLU A 29 -2.69 37.69 -7.27
CA GLU A 29 -2.00 36.61 -6.55
C GLU A 29 -0.60 36.35 -7.15
N ASP A 30 0.42 36.38 -6.30
CA ASP A 30 1.83 36.14 -6.69
C ASP A 30 2.15 34.65 -6.85
N GLU A 31 1.26 33.77 -6.36
CA GLU A 31 1.45 32.32 -6.31
C GLU A 31 0.15 31.58 -6.65
N VAL A 32 0.19 30.77 -7.71
CA VAL A 32 -0.96 30.02 -8.23
C VAL A 32 -0.61 28.54 -8.33
N THR A 33 -1.47 27.68 -7.78
CA THR A 33 -1.26 26.23 -7.77
C THR A 33 -2.32 25.55 -8.63
N PHE A 34 -1.90 24.88 -9.69
CA PHE A 34 -2.79 24.13 -10.57
C PHE A 34 -2.93 22.68 -10.11
N VAL A 35 -4.15 22.25 -9.85
CA VAL A 35 -4.48 20.85 -9.57
C VAL A 35 -4.93 20.20 -10.86
N VAL A 36 -4.10 19.31 -11.40
CA VAL A 36 -4.25 18.77 -12.75
C VAL A 36 -4.54 17.27 -12.70
N PRO A 37 -5.74 16.84 -13.15
CA PRO A 37 -6.09 15.42 -13.19
C PRO A 37 -5.27 14.66 -14.25
N GLU A 38 -5.19 13.33 -14.12
CA GLU A 38 -4.41 12.40 -14.96
C GLU A 38 -4.77 12.42 -16.46
N ARG A 39 -5.79 13.20 -16.87
CA ARG A 39 -6.28 13.28 -18.25
C ARG A 39 -6.48 14.69 -18.79
N ALA A 40 -5.91 15.72 -18.14
CA ALA A 40 -6.07 17.10 -18.61
C ALA A 40 -5.49 17.30 -20.03
N ARG A 41 -6.33 17.73 -20.97
CA ARG A 41 -5.93 17.99 -22.37
C ARG A 41 -4.94 19.15 -22.51
N ALA A 42 -5.07 20.19 -21.70
CA ALA A 42 -4.20 21.37 -21.77
C ALA A 42 -2.69 21.09 -21.57
N LEU A 43 -2.34 20.07 -20.78
CA LEU A 43 -0.99 19.84 -20.27
C LEU A 43 -0.41 18.48 -20.67
N GLN A 44 -0.79 17.98 -21.86
CA GLN A 44 -0.30 16.70 -22.38
C GLN A 44 1.11 16.75 -23.01
N SER A 45 1.65 17.94 -23.26
CA SER A 45 2.94 18.11 -23.94
C SER A 45 3.91 18.96 -23.12
N ALA A 46 5.21 18.64 -23.18
CA ALA A 46 6.27 19.43 -22.56
C ALA A 46 6.31 20.89 -23.07
N MET A 47 5.92 21.11 -24.33
CA MET A 47 5.80 22.45 -24.91
C MET A 47 4.68 23.27 -24.27
N SER A 48 3.55 22.63 -23.91
CA SER A 48 2.45 23.29 -23.19
C SER A 48 2.89 23.81 -21.83
N PHE A 49 3.69 23.01 -21.10
CA PHE A 49 4.26 23.43 -19.82
C PHE A 49 5.22 24.62 -19.99
N ARG A 50 6.14 24.58 -20.96
CA ARG A 50 7.05 25.70 -21.23
C ARG A 50 6.30 26.98 -21.63
N LEU A 51 5.22 26.86 -22.39
CA LEU A 51 4.36 27.99 -22.75
C LEU A 51 3.70 28.60 -21.51
N LEU A 52 3.08 27.76 -20.67
CA LEU A 52 2.47 28.20 -19.42
C LEU A 52 3.50 28.87 -18.49
N LYS A 53 4.72 28.33 -18.39
CA LYS A 53 5.80 28.90 -17.58
C LYS A 53 6.19 30.28 -18.08
N ARG A 54 6.34 30.44 -19.40
CA ARG A 54 6.68 31.71 -20.02
C ARG A 54 5.61 32.78 -19.78
N TYR A 55 4.33 32.41 -19.85
CA TYR A 55 3.24 33.33 -19.53
C TYR A 55 3.22 33.67 -18.04
N ALA A 56 3.36 32.69 -17.16
CA ALA A 56 3.46 32.92 -15.72
C ALA A 56 4.60 33.88 -15.34
N ASP A 57 5.78 33.68 -15.93
CA ASP A 57 6.94 34.54 -15.73
C ASP A 57 6.71 35.96 -16.27
N SER A 58 6.03 36.09 -17.41
CA SER A 58 5.66 37.41 -17.96
C SER A 58 4.70 38.19 -17.05
N TYR A 59 3.88 37.47 -16.26
CA TYR A 59 3.00 38.05 -15.27
C TYR A 59 3.62 38.12 -13.86
N GLY A 60 4.88 37.71 -13.70
CA GLY A 60 5.60 37.71 -12.42
C GLY A 60 5.05 36.71 -11.38
N LYS A 61 4.33 35.67 -11.82
CA LYS A 61 3.66 34.70 -10.94
C LYS A 61 4.47 33.43 -10.78
N ARG A 62 4.55 32.92 -9.56
CA ARG A 62 5.09 31.58 -9.29
C ARG A 62 3.99 30.54 -9.44
N VAL A 63 4.28 29.47 -10.17
CA VAL A 63 3.31 28.44 -10.49
C VAL A 63 3.76 27.10 -9.96
N ASN A 64 2.86 26.43 -9.26
CA ASN A 64 3.04 25.09 -8.72
C ASN A 64 2.06 24.12 -9.39
N LEU A 65 2.48 22.87 -9.58
CA LEU A 65 1.64 21.82 -10.16
C LEU A 65 1.39 20.71 -9.14
N VAL A 66 0.13 20.33 -8.95
CA VAL A 66 -0.26 19.14 -8.19
C VAL A 66 -0.88 18.13 -9.17
N SER A 67 -0.22 17.00 -9.37
CA SER A 67 -0.74 15.92 -10.21
C SER A 67 -0.26 14.56 -9.71
N GLY A 68 -1.14 13.56 -9.80
CA GLY A 68 -0.81 12.17 -9.45
C GLY A 68 -0.04 11.41 -10.54
N ASP A 69 0.02 11.92 -11.78
CA ASP A 69 0.70 11.26 -12.89
C ASP A 69 2.21 11.58 -12.90
N PRO A 70 3.10 10.56 -12.78
CA PRO A 70 4.55 10.74 -12.87
C PRO A 70 5.02 11.39 -14.18
N ARG A 71 4.30 11.19 -15.30
CA ARG A 71 4.66 11.78 -16.59
C ARG A 71 4.45 13.29 -16.60
N LEU A 72 3.31 13.77 -16.08
CA LEU A 72 3.06 15.22 -15.95
C LEU A 72 4.04 15.86 -14.95
N GLN A 73 4.35 15.17 -13.86
CA GLN A 73 5.36 15.64 -12.90
C GLN A 73 6.72 15.84 -13.58
N ALA A 74 7.21 14.84 -14.32
CA ALA A 74 8.49 14.94 -15.03
C ALA A 74 8.52 16.10 -16.04
N MET A 75 7.45 16.25 -16.86
CA MET A 75 7.36 17.35 -17.83
C MET A 75 7.27 18.72 -17.16
N SER A 76 6.63 18.82 -16.00
CA SER A 76 6.51 20.06 -15.25
C SER A 76 7.83 20.48 -14.60
N LEU A 77 8.58 19.52 -14.05
CA LEU A 77 9.93 19.75 -13.52
C LEU A 77 10.88 20.18 -14.64
N GLU A 78 10.78 19.55 -15.82
CA GLU A 78 11.58 19.93 -17.00
C GLU A 78 11.26 21.35 -17.49
N ALA A 79 10.00 21.78 -17.37
CA ALA A 79 9.59 23.15 -17.68
C ALA A 79 9.88 24.17 -16.57
N GLY A 80 10.42 23.74 -15.43
CA GLY A 80 10.80 24.60 -14.30
C GLY A 80 9.65 24.97 -13.36
N PHE A 81 8.60 24.14 -13.29
CA PHE A 81 7.59 24.21 -12.23
C PHE A 81 8.00 23.36 -11.02
N THR A 82 7.46 23.70 -9.86
CA THR A 82 7.51 22.82 -8.69
C THR A 82 6.35 21.83 -8.74
N ALA A 83 6.66 20.53 -8.75
CA ALA A 83 5.67 19.47 -8.87
C ALA A 83 5.44 18.76 -7.54
N TYR A 84 4.17 18.52 -7.20
CA TYR A 84 3.75 17.79 -6.01
C TYR A 84 2.85 16.62 -6.39
N PRO A 85 3.03 15.44 -5.77
CA PRO A 85 2.24 14.24 -6.08
C PRO A 85 0.78 14.32 -5.62
N ASN A 86 0.46 15.12 -4.59
CA ASN A 86 -0.90 15.29 -4.10
C ASN A 86 -1.08 16.59 -3.30
N LEU A 87 -2.33 17.00 -3.08
CA LEU A 87 -2.66 18.23 -2.33
C LEU A 87 -2.07 18.23 -0.92
N ALA A 88 -2.01 17.07 -0.27
CA ALA A 88 -1.46 16.92 1.09
C ALA A 88 0.06 17.09 1.15
N SER A 89 0.78 16.87 0.05
CA SER A 89 2.23 17.13 -0.09
C SER A 89 2.52 18.60 -0.42
N TYR A 90 1.60 19.27 -1.11
CA TYR A 90 1.63 20.71 -1.32
C TYR A 90 1.46 21.46 0.01
N ASP A 91 0.46 21.10 0.82
CA ASP A 91 0.23 21.73 2.14
C ASP A 91 1.38 21.53 3.14
N ARG A 92 2.17 20.45 2.96
CA ARG A 92 3.34 20.13 3.79
C ARG A 92 4.66 20.68 3.25
N GLY A 93 4.67 21.29 2.06
CA GLY A 93 5.88 21.87 1.45
C GLY A 93 6.96 20.86 1.07
N THR A 94 6.60 19.57 0.90
CA THR A 94 7.56 18.53 0.50
C THR A 94 7.67 18.52 -1.02
N GLU A 95 8.59 19.33 -1.54
CA GLU A 95 8.91 19.46 -2.96
C GLU A 95 9.74 18.27 -3.45
N VAL A 96 9.43 17.75 -4.63
CA VAL A 96 10.28 16.75 -5.29
C VAL A 96 11.35 17.50 -6.08
N HIS A 97 12.59 17.50 -5.58
CA HIS A 97 13.74 18.07 -6.27
C HIS A 97 14.83 16.99 -6.42
N SER A 98 15.02 16.46 -7.63
CA SER A 98 16.34 16.15 -8.20
C SER A 98 16.27 15.36 -9.51
N PRO A 99 17.11 15.72 -10.48
CA PRO A 99 17.75 14.79 -11.40
C PRO A 99 19.26 14.72 -11.12
N GLU A 100 19.78 13.54 -10.80
CA GLU A 100 21.16 13.17 -11.17
C GLU A 100 21.25 11.66 -11.39
N LEU A 101 21.89 11.29 -12.50
CA LEU A 101 21.97 9.96 -13.13
C LEU A 101 22.99 9.04 -12.46
N VAL A 102 23.05 7.79 -12.98
CA VAL A 102 24.12 6.76 -12.95
C VAL A 102 23.72 5.57 -12.05
N ASP A 103 23.59 4.32 -12.47
CA ASP A 103 23.94 3.60 -13.71
C ASP A 103 23.03 2.36 -13.82
N ALA A 104 22.76 1.88 -15.04
CA ALA A 104 22.07 0.61 -15.28
C ALA A 104 23.10 -0.54 -15.35
N PRO A 105 22.72 -1.81 -15.12
CA PRO A 105 22.56 -2.69 -16.29
C PRO A 105 21.43 -3.75 -16.21
N VAL A 106 20.62 -3.75 -17.28
CA VAL A 106 20.08 -4.84 -18.15
C VAL A 106 19.59 -6.23 -17.65
N LEU A 107 18.58 -6.72 -18.40
CA LEU A 107 17.97 -8.07 -18.58
C LEU A 107 16.87 -8.49 -17.58
N SER A 108 15.67 -8.98 -17.93
CA SER A 108 15.06 -9.47 -19.18
C SER A 108 13.53 -9.46 -19.10
N ALA A 109 12.85 -9.25 -20.24
CA ALA A 109 11.42 -9.55 -20.43
C ALA A 109 11.19 -11.08 -20.60
N PRO A 110 9.93 -11.57 -20.46
CA PRO A 110 9.08 -11.76 -21.65
C PRO A 110 7.63 -11.28 -21.41
N ALA A 111 7.07 -10.48 -22.32
CA ALA A 111 6.22 -10.88 -23.46
C ALA A 111 4.73 -11.08 -23.10
N ALA A 112 3.92 -10.13 -23.56
CA ALA A 112 2.48 -10.25 -23.70
C ALA A 112 2.10 -11.28 -24.80
N PRO A 113 0.80 -11.64 -24.88
CA PRO A 113 0.13 -11.38 -26.15
C PRO A 113 -1.25 -10.73 -26.01
N ALA A 114 -1.68 -10.21 -27.16
CA ALA A 114 -2.76 -9.30 -27.43
C ALA A 114 -4.18 -9.91 -27.40
N ALA A 115 -5.12 -9.02 -27.09
CA ALA A 115 -6.43 -8.77 -27.73
C ALA A 115 -7.31 -9.92 -28.27
N ALA A 116 -8.59 -9.89 -27.85
CA ALA A 116 -9.71 -10.08 -28.77
C ALA A 116 -10.98 -9.38 -28.28
N VAL A 117 -11.67 -8.80 -29.25
CA VAL A 117 -12.86 -7.93 -29.24
C VAL A 117 -14.13 -8.76 -29.05
N THR A 118 -15.19 -8.21 -28.42
CA THR A 118 -16.60 -8.39 -28.86
C THR A 118 -17.50 -7.34 -28.20
N ALA A 119 -18.21 -6.56 -29.03
CA ALA A 119 -19.46 -5.88 -28.68
C ALA A 119 -20.61 -6.66 -29.37
N PRO A 120 -21.90 -6.58 -28.97
CA PRO A 120 -22.68 -5.36 -29.22
C PRO A 120 -23.88 -5.04 -28.28
N GLN A 121 -24.28 -3.76 -28.36
CA GLN A 121 -25.64 -3.20 -28.43
C GLN A 121 -26.60 -3.08 -27.23
N SER A 122 -26.86 -1.80 -26.91
CA SER A 122 -28.14 -1.09 -26.71
C SER A 122 -29.22 -1.64 -25.75
N SER A 123 -29.57 -0.83 -24.76
CA SER A 123 -30.94 -0.66 -24.27
C SER A 123 -31.09 0.71 -23.59
N GLN A 124 -32.14 1.42 -23.98
CA GLN A 124 -32.58 2.72 -23.49
C GLN A 124 -33.15 2.66 -22.06
N ALA A 125 -33.20 3.84 -21.43
CA ALA A 125 -34.12 4.25 -20.35
C ALA A 125 -33.97 3.49 -19.02
N SER A 126 -34.03 4.08 -17.82
CA SER A 126 -34.91 5.15 -17.34
C SER A 126 -34.38 5.66 -16.00
N ALA A 127 -34.59 6.93 -15.70
CA ALA A 127 -34.41 7.49 -14.36
C ALA A 127 -35.49 6.96 -13.39
N PRO A 128 -35.18 6.67 -12.10
CA PRO A 128 -36.19 6.61 -11.07
C PRO A 128 -36.30 7.97 -10.38
N GLN A 129 -37.43 8.63 -10.60
CA GLN A 129 -37.87 9.77 -9.80
C GLN A 129 -38.32 9.30 -8.42
N ARG A 130 -38.01 10.14 -7.43
CA ARG A 130 -38.45 10.08 -6.04
C ARG A 130 -39.95 9.79 -5.92
N GLY A 131 -40.28 8.76 -5.17
CA GLY A 131 -41.62 8.57 -4.62
C GLY A 131 -41.96 9.66 -3.61
N VAL A 132 -43.00 10.43 -3.91
CA VAL A 132 -43.70 11.28 -2.95
C VAL A 132 -44.96 10.55 -2.50
N ALA A 133 -45.03 10.22 -1.22
CA ALA A 133 -46.20 9.64 -0.60
C ALA A 133 -47.23 10.74 -0.29
N THR A 134 -48.22 10.91 -1.16
CA THR A 134 -49.46 11.65 -0.86
C THR A 134 -50.48 10.68 -0.27
N LEU A 135 -50.74 10.80 1.04
CA LEU A 135 -51.86 10.13 1.70
C LEU A 135 -53.15 10.92 1.44
N GLU A 136 -53.97 10.37 0.56
CA GLU A 136 -55.37 10.75 0.35
C GLU A 136 -56.18 10.52 1.63
N ARG A 137 -56.98 11.51 2.01
CA ARG A 137 -58.05 11.36 3.00
C ARG A 137 -59.41 11.49 2.29
N PRO A 138 -60.38 10.59 2.52
CA PRO A 138 -61.54 10.45 1.65
C PRO A 138 -62.52 11.62 1.79
N ARG A 139 -63.06 12.05 0.64
CA ARG A 139 -64.21 12.94 0.53
C ARG A 139 -65.47 12.08 0.58
N GLU A 140 -66.21 12.12 1.68
CA GLU A 140 -67.59 11.63 1.70
C GLU A 140 -68.51 12.70 1.13
N ALA A 141 -69.01 12.43 -0.07
CA ALA A 141 -70.05 13.20 -0.72
C ALA A 141 -71.40 12.91 -0.06
N SER A 142 -72.05 13.99 0.35
CA SER A 142 -73.39 14.04 0.94
C SER A 142 -74.44 13.49 -0.02
N VAL A 143 -75.22 12.51 0.46
CA VAL A 143 -76.37 11.92 -0.24
C VAL A 143 -77.61 12.75 0.06
N MET A 144 -78.21 13.27 -1.00
CA MET A 144 -79.48 13.98 -1.01
C MET A 144 -80.64 13.05 -0.64
N SER A 145 -81.41 13.38 0.39
CA SER A 145 -82.64 12.69 0.75
C SER A 145 -83.75 13.68 1.12
N ALA A 146 -84.72 13.78 0.20
CA ALA A 146 -86.15 14.11 0.31
C ALA A 146 -86.63 15.29 1.20
N PRO A 147 -87.50 16.17 0.67
CA PRO A 147 -88.05 17.31 1.39
C PRO A 147 -89.15 16.88 2.39
N PRO A 148 -89.16 17.42 3.62
CA PRO A 148 -90.27 17.18 4.54
C PRO A 148 -91.52 17.98 4.13
N LYS A 149 -92.63 17.26 4.25
CA LYS A 149 -94.03 17.60 3.96
C LYS A 149 -94.48 18.86 4.72
N ARG A 150 -94.97 19.87 4.01
CA ARG A 150 -95.62 21.08 4.55
C ARG A 150 -96.78 20.68 5.46
N GLN A 151 -96.65 20.96 6.76
CA GLN A 151 -97.78 21.01 7.69
C GLN A 151 -98.41 22.40 7.66
N ALA A 152 -99.74 22.43 7.65
CA ALA A 152 -100.54 23.65 7.66
C ALA A 152 -100.30 24.45 8.97
N PRO A 153 -100.24 25.79 8.91
CA PRO A 153 -100.01 26.60 10.10
C PRO A 153 -101.25 26.57 11.02
N GLY A 154 -101.04 26.18 12.28
CA GLY A 154 -102.01 26.42 13.34
C GLY A 154 -102.20 27.92 13.61
N PRO A 155 -103.30 28.33 14.26
CA PRO A 155 -103.64 29.73 14.44
C PRO A 155 -102.53 30.45 15.23
N ARG A 156 -101.84 31.38 14.57
CA ARG A 156 -100.88 32.28 15.22
C ARG A 156 -101.62 33.08 16.28
N LYS A 157 -101.27 32.89 17.55
CA LYS A 157 -101.57 33.88 18.58
C LYS A 157 -100.91 35.20 18.16
N LEU A 158 -101.72 36.25 18.08
CA LEU A 158 -101.26 37.62 17.91
C LEU A 158 -100.27 37.93 19.04
N VAL A 159 -98.98 37.97 18.70
CA VAL A 159 -97.96 38.54 19.59
C VAL A 159 -98.31 40.02 19.70
N PRO A 160 -98.47 40.57 20.92
CA PRO A 160 -98.74 41.99 21.07
C PRO A 160 -97.62 42.76 20.40
N SER A 161 -97.96 43.77 19.58
CA SER A 161 -96.99 44.69 19.03
C SER A 161 -96.17 45.28 20.17
N GLY A 162 -94.92 44.82 20.30
CA GLY A 162 -93.95 45.47 21.17
C GLY A 162 -93.81 46.94 20.77
N PRO A 163 -93.42 47.82 21.71
CA PRO A 163 -93.28 49.24 21.42
C PRO A 163 -92.35 49.46 20.22
N PRO A 164 -92.60 50.51 19.40
CA PRO A 164 -91.92 50.69 18.12
C PRO A 164 -90.40 50.74 18.32
N LEU A 165 -89.63 50.11 17.41
CA LEU A 165 -88.15 50.03 17.46
C LEU A 165 -87.44 51.39 17.66
N GLY A 166 -88.14 52.51 17.48
CA GLY A 166 -87.66 53.86 17.79
C GLY A 166 -87.29 54.10 19.25
N SER A 167 -87.97 53.47 20.22
CA SER A 167 -87.68 53.67 21.65
C SER A 167 -86.45 52.90 22.16
N TYR A 168 -85.99 51.90 21.41
CA TYR A 168 -84.79 51.10 21.74
C TYR A 168 -83.53 51.55 21.01
N ARG A 169 -83.65 52.53 20.10
CA ARG A 169 -82.51 53.12 19.38
C ARG A 169 -81.33 53.51 20.29
N PRO A 170 -81.51 54.21 21.43
CA PRO A 170 -80.37 54.54 22.28
C PRO A 170 -79.71 53.29 22.91
N TYR A 171 -80.49 52.25 23.24
CA TYR A 171 -79.96 51.00 23.80
C TYR A 171 -79.21 50.15 22.77
N LEU A 172 -79.68 50.10 21.51
CA LEU A 172 -78.99 49.40 20.42
C LEU A 172 -77.69 50.11 20.03
N ILE A 173 -77.70 51.44 20.02
CA ILE A 173 -76.47 52.24 19.81
C ILE A 173 -75.50 51.99 20.97
N GLY A 174 -75.99 52.00 22.22
CA GLY A 174 -75.18 51.68 23.40
C GLY A 174 -74.55 50.29 23.32
N ALA A 175 -75.32 49.25 22.96
CA ALA A 175 -74.82 47.89 22.79
C ALA A 175 -73.80 47.76 21.65
N ALA A 176 -74.03 48.44 20.53
CA ALA A 176 -73.08 48.48 19.42
C ALA A 176 -71.76 49.17 19.81
N VAL A 177 -71.83 50.29 20.53
CA VAL A 177 -70.64 50.98 21.06
C VAL A 177 -69.89 50.07 22.03
N LEU A 178 -70.60 49.38 22.93
CA LEU A 178 -69.98 48.46 23.89
C LEU A 178 -69.28 47.27 23.20
N LEU A 179 -69.87 46.74 22.13
CA LEU A 179 -69.27 45.67 21.33
C LEU A 179 -68.01 46.16 20.61
N VAL A 180 -68.08 47.34 19.99
CA VAL A 180 -66.92 47.95 19.30
C VAL A 180 -65.80 48.25 20.28
N VAL A 181 -66.11 48.79 21.46
CA VAL A 181 -65.12 49.03 22.51
C VAL A 181 -64.52 47.71 23.01
N GLY A 182 -65.34 46.68 23.23
CA GLY A 182 -64.86 45.35 23.63
C GLY A 182 -63.93 44.72 22.59
N LEU A 183 -64.25 44.88 21.30
CA LEU A 183 -63.41 44.41 20.20
C LEU A 183 -62.09 45.19 20.11
N LEU A 184 -62.13 46.52 20.29
CA LEU A 184 -60.94 47.37 20.32
C LEU A 184 -60.02 47.03 21.49
N VAL A 185 -60.59 46.84 22.68
CA VAL A 185 -59.84 46.40 23.87
C VAL A 185 -59.26 45.00 23.64
N GLY A 186 -60.02 44.10 23.02
CA GLY A 186 -59.54 42.78 22.63
C GLY A 186 -58.34 42.86 21.71
N ILE A 187 -58.40 43.64 20.63
CA ILE A 187 -57.28 43.79 19.68
C ILE A 187 -56.07 44.46 20.34
N LEU A 188 -56.28 45.43 21.23
CA LEU A 188 -55.19 46.16 21.89
C LEU A 188 -54.47 45.34 22.97
N TYR A 189 -55.20 44.46 23.66
CA TYR A 189 -54.67 43.67 24.78
C TYR A 189 -54.40 42.19 24.46
N LEU A 190 -54.85 41.65 23.31
CA LEU A 190 -54.48 40.30 22.91
C LEU A 190 -53.02 40.29 22.43
N PRO A 191 -52.09 39.65 23.15
CA PRO A 191 -50.72 39.51 22.70
C PRO A 191 -50.68 38.61 21.46
N THR A 192 -49.86 38.97 20.48
CA THR A 192 -49.65 38.15 19.28
C THR A 192 -48.97 36.83 19.66
N ALA A 193 -49.53 35.72 19.21
CA ALA A 193 -48.95 34.40 19.45
C ALA A 193 -47.77 34.19 18.49
N THR A 194 -46.55 34.13 19.02
CA THR A 194 -45.36 33.75 18.26
C THR A 194 -45.19 32.23 18.31
N ALA A 195 -45.40 31.57 17.17
CA ALA A 195 -45.14 30.14 17.03
C ALA A 195 -43.68 29.92 16.63
N THR A 196 -42.86 29.42 17.55
CA THR A 196 -41.49 29.01 17.25
C THR A 196 -41.47 27.54 16.87
N VAL A 197 -40.94 27.23 15.67
CA VAL A 197 -40.75 25.87 15.20
C VAL A 197 -39.33 25.44 15.55
N PHE A 198 -39.19 24.46 16.43
CA PHE A 198 -37.92 23.82 16.73
C PHE A 198 -37.79 22.55 15.89
N VAL A 199 -36.75 22.48 15.05
CA VAL A 199 -36.36 21.27 14.33
C VAL A 199 -35.30 20.58 15.17
N GLN A 200 -35.61 19.43 15.76
CA GLN A 200 -34.61 18.62 16.44
C GLN A 200 -33.86 17.79 15.40
N GLY A 201 -32.57 18.09 15.21
CA GLY A 201 -31.67 17.25 14.42
C GLY A 201 -31.34 15.98 15.20
N THR A 202 -31.62 14.81 14.63
CA THR A 202 -31.16 13.53 15.17
C THR A 202 -29.68 13.38 14.80
N PRO A 203 -28.75 13.25 15.77
CA PRO A 203 -27.36 13.01 15.44
C PRO A 203 -27.20 11.60 14.87
N LEU A 204 -26.73 11.50 13.63
CA LEU A 204 -26.32 10.24 13.03
C LEU A 204 -24.88 9.95 13.50
N THR A 205 -24.73 9.09 14.51
CA THR A 205 -23.43 8.56 14.93
C THR A 205 -23.18 7.28 14.15
N ALA A 206 -22.17 7.30 13.28
CA ALA A 206 -21.67 6.10 12.61
C ALA A 206 -20.36 5.67 13.28
N ASP A 207 -20.36 4.50 13.90
CA ASP A 207 -19.13 3.85 14.37
C ASP A 207 -18.40 3.26 13.17
N VAL A 208 -17.45 4.02 12.61
CA VAL A 208 -16.63 3.54 11.49
C VAL A 208 -15.42 2.80 12.08
N THR A 209 -15.35 1.48 11.87
CA THR A 209 -14.18 0.68 12.22
C THR A 209 -13.12 0.84 11.14
N LEU A 210 -12.09 1.63 11.45
CA LEU A 210 -10.99 1.93 10.52
C LEU A 210 -9.91 0.85 10.64
N LEU A 211 -9.66 0.08 9.58
CA LEU A 211 -8.67 -1.00 9.57
C LEU A 211 -7.40 -0.56 8.84
N GLY A 212 -6.26 -0.49 9.53
CA GLY A 212 -4.97 -0.16 8.91
C GLY A 212 -4.38 -1.34 8.12
N ALA A 213 -3.92 -1.10 6.89
CA ALA A 213 -3.28 -2.11 6.06
C ALA A 213 -1.95 -1.59 5.46
N PRO A 214 -0.85 -2.38 5.49
CA PRO A 214 0.42 -1.99 4.89
C PRO A 214 0.34 -2.04 3.35
N GLY A 215 0.80 -0.97 2.68
CA GLY A 215 0.91 -0.91 1.21
C GLY A 215 -0.36 -0.46 0.46
N VAL A 216 -0.51 -0.89 -0.80
CA VAL A 216 -1.52 -0.42 -1.79
C VAL A 216 -2.98 -0.79 -1.48
N ALA A 217 -3.28 -1.39 -0.33
CA ALA A 217 -4.65 -1.66 0.13
C ALA A 217 -5.40 -0.40 0.63
N ALA A 218 -4.71 0.75 0.69
CA ALA A 218 -5.21 2.04 1.15
C ALA A 218 -6.17 2.79 0.20
N GLY A 219 -6.65 2.12 -0.85
CA GLY A 219 -7.62 2.67 -1.81
C GLY A 219 -9.09 2.32 -1.51
N SER A 220 -9.36 1.51 -0.49
CA SER A 220 -10.72 1.15 -0.05
C SER A 220 -11.23 2.15 0.99
N PRO A 221 -12.51 2.54 0.99
CA PRO A 221 -13.08 3.50 1.97
C PRO A 221 -12.89 3.09 3.44
N ASP A 222 -12.65 1.81 3.72
CA ASP A 222 -12.53 1.27 5.08
C ASP A 222 -11.06 1.01 5.52
N HIS A 223 -10.08 1.32 4.66
CA HIS A 223 -8.66 1.05 4.92
C HIS A 223 -7.75 2.26 4.69
N PHE A 224 -6.85 2.53 5.64
CA PHE A 224 -5.82 3.57 5.52
C PHE A 224 -4.42 2.97 5.41
N ALA A 225 -3.56 3.64 4.64
CA ALA A 225 -2.15 3.29 4.51
C ALA A 225 -1.45 3.44 5.85
N THR A 226 -0.96 2.34 6.40
CA THR A 226 -0.07 2.36 7.55
C THR A 226 1.35 1.99 7.10
N GLN A 227 2.35 2.67 7.69
CA GLN A 227 3.74 2.24 7.60
C GLN A 227 4.13 1.70 8.97
N ALA A 228 4.62 0.46 8.99
CA ALA A 228 5.20 -0.10 10.20
C ALA A 228 6.54 0.62 10.45
N ILE A 229 6.59 1.45 11.49
CA ILE A 229 7.85 1.98 11.99
C ILE A 229 8.46 0.89 12.87
N HIS A 230 9.47 0.22 12.34
CA HIS A 230 10.26 -0.73 13.11
C HIS A 230 11.26 0.07 13.96
N ALA A 231 11.05 0.08 15.27
CA ALA A 231 12.04 0.55 16.22
C ALA A 231 12.81 -0.68 16.72
N GLU A 232 14.11 -0.73 16.43
CA GLU A 232 14.99 -1.75 16.98
C GLU A 232 15.67 -1.15 18.22
N GLU A 233 15.32 -1.69 19.39
CA GLU A 233 16.01 -1.39 20.63
C GLU A 233 16.99 -2.53 20.92
N SER A 234 18.29 -2.21 20.96
CA SER A 234 19.30 -3.17 21.38
C SER A 234 19.65 -2.92 22.85
N GLN A 235 19.51 -3.96 23.68
CA GLN A 235 19.95 -3.92 25.07
C GLN A 235 21.07 -4.94 25.28
N ASN A 236 22.16 -4.50 25.90
CA ASN A 236 23.27 -5.38 26.29
C ASN A 236 23.03 -5.88 27.71
N LEU A 237 22.59 -7.13 27.85
CA LEU A 237 22.45 -7.77 29.15
C LEU A 237 23.74 -8.53 29.51
N PRO A 238 24.37 -8.28 30.68
CA PRO A 238 25.45 -9.12 31.17
C PRO A 238 24.88 -10.48 31.60
N GLY A 239 25.28 -11.56 30.93
CA GLY A 239 24.85 -12.92 31.24
C GLY A 239 25.95 -13.94 30.93
N THR A 240 25.98 -15.04 31.70
CA THR A 240 26.83 -16.20 31.36
C THR A 240 25.97 -17.21 30.62
N PRO A 241 26.27 -17.55 29.36
CA PRO A 241 25.47 -18.52 28.62
C PRO A 241 25.54 -19.88 29.33
N THR A 242 24.40 -20.50 29.61
CA THR A 242 24.35 -21.82 30.26
C THR A 242 24.18 -22.95 29.26
N GLY A 243 23.72 -22.63 28.05
CA GLY A 243 23.50 -23.60 27.00
C GLY A 243 24.78 -24.26 26.52
N GLN A 244 24.71 -25.57 26.29
CA GLN A 244 25.78 -26.35 25.70
C GLN A 244 25.34 -26.90 24.36
N LYS A 245 26.13 -26.66 23.31
CA LYS A 245 25.96 -27.26 21.99
C LYS A 245 27.16 -28.12 21.68
N GLN A 246 26.91 -29.41 21.47
CA GLN A 246 27.93 -30.32 21.01
C GLN A 246 28.24 -30.05 19.53
N ILE A 247 29.53 -29.91 19.22
CA ILE A 247 30.07 -29.83 17.88
C ILE A 247 30.78 -31.17 17.63
N ASP A 248 30.32 -31.89 16.62
CA ASP A 248 30.85 -33.21 16.27
C ASP A 248 32.32 -33.12 15.82
N ALA A 249 33.03 -34.24 15.97
CA ALA A 249 34.40 -34.35 15.50
C ALA A 249 34.46 -34.25 13.96
N ALA A 250 35.36 -33.42 13.45
CA ALA A 250 35.60 -33.28 12.02
C ALA A 250 36.69 -34.26 11.57
N LYS A 251 36.52 -34.82 10.37
CA LYS A 251 37.54 -35.66 9.72
C LYS A 251 38.55 -34.78 8.98
N ALA A 252 39.83 -35.14 9.07
CA ALA A 252 40.86 -34.50 8.28
C ALA A 252 40.71 -34.87 6.80
N THR A 253 40.89 -33.91 5.91
CA THR A 253 40.76 -34.09 4.47
C THR A 253 41.94 -33.46 3.75
N GLY A 254 42.30 -34.02 2.61
CA GLY A 254 43.37 -33.48 1.78
C GLY A 254 43.57 -34.31 0.53
N GLN A 255 44.74 -34.16 -0.09
CA GLN A 255 45.10 -34.83 -1.33
C GLN A 255 46.31 -35.73 -1.12
N VAL A 256 46.31 -36.87 -1.78
CA VAL A 256 47.50 -37.72 -1.92
C VAL A 256 47.79 -37.94 -3.40
N THR A 257 49.06 -37.98 -3.74
CA THR A 257 49.55 -38.21 -5.09
C THR A 257 49.95 -39.68 -5.22
N PHE A 258 49.34 -40.38 -6.16
CA PHE A 258 49.72 -41.72 -6.54
C PHE A 258 50.64 -41.68 -7.75
N ARG A 259 51.72 -42.47 -7.72
CA ARG A 259 52.67 -42.62 -8.82
C ARG A 259 52.78 -44.08 -9.21
N ALA A 260 52.71 -44.35 -10.50
CA ALA A 260 52.84 -45.71 -11.04
C ALA A 260 54.29 -46.01 -11.44
N SER A 261 54.76 -47.21 -11.09
CA SER A 261 56.13 -47.71 -11.34
C SER A 261 56.19 -48.89 -12.34
N CYS A 262 55.09 -49.17 -13.03
CA CYS A 262 54.99 -50.25 -14.02
C CYS A 262 55.87 -50.03 -15.27
N SER A 263 56.46 -51.13 -15.77
CA SER A 263 57.47 -51.14 -16.86
C SER A 263 56.93 -51.52 -18.25
N GLY A 264 55.64 -51.31 -18.52
CA GLY A 264 54.97 -51.69 -19.78
C GLY A 264 54.83 -50.57 -20.84
N PHE A 265 54.47 -50.95 -22.09
CA PHE A 265 54.28 -50.00 -23.21
C PHE A 265 53.26 -48.89 -22.88
N ILE A 266 52.13 -49.29 -22.30
CA ILE A 266 51.11 -48.44 -21.69
C ILE A 266 50.66 -49.13 -20.41
N CYS A 267 50.59 -48.39 -19.31
CA CYS A 267 50.11 -48.90 -18.04
C CYS A 267 49.02 -47.98 -17.48
N SER A 268 47.90 -48.56 -17.07
CA SER A 268 46.75 -47.85 -16.54
C SER A 268 46.28 -48.56 -15.29
N VAL A 269 46.46 -47.92 -14.13
CA VAL A 269 46.09 -48.50 -12.84
C VAL A 269 44.94 -47.68 -12.22
N PRO A 270 43.74 -48.27 -12.06
CA PRO A 270 42.61 -47.58 -11.47
C PRO A 270 42.69 -47.59 -9.93
N ILE A 271 42.64 -46.40 -9.33
CA ILE A 271 42.47 -46.19 -7.89
C ILE A 271 40.99 -45.99 -7.62
N ARG A 272 40.36 -46.94 -6.92
CA ARG A 272 38.94 -46.86 -6.57
C ARG A 272 38.74 -45.93 -5.38
N SER A 273 37.57 -45.32 -5.27
CA SER A 273 37.12 -44.75 -3.99
C SER A 273 37.10 -45.83 -2.91
N GLY A 274 37.53 -45.49 -1.69
CA GLY A 274 37.71 -46.44 -0.60
C GLY A 274 39.06 -47.15 -0.60
N THR A 275 40.01 -46.71 -1.43
CA THR A 275 41.39 -47.17 -1.33
C THR A 275 41.99 -46.65 -0.03
N ASP A 276 42.49 -47.54 0.83
CA ASP A 276 43.06 -47.25 2.14
C ASP A 276 44.56 -47.00 2.00
N VAL A 277 45.00 -45.85 2.49
CA VAL A 277 46.41 -45.44 2.56
C VAL A 277 46.75 -45.05 3.98
N SER A 278 47.97 -45.32 4.41
CA SER A 278 48.39 -45.07 5.78
C SER A 278 49.78 -44.44 5.92
N THR A 279 49.97 -43.82 7.09
CA THR A 279 51.27 -43.34 7.55
C THR A 279 52.04 -44.46 8.26
N GLY A 280 53.36 -44.29 8.41
CA GLY A 280 54.18 -45.19 9.24
C GLY A 280 53.80 -45.18 10.73
N SER A 281 53.05 -44.16 11.18
CA SER A 281 52.51 -44.06 12.53
C SER A 281 51.14 -44.72 12.71
N GLY A 282 50.60 -45.38 11.67
CA GLY A 282 49.34 -46.11 11.73
C GLY A 282 48.08 -45.26 11.57
N LYS A 283 48.18 -44.04 11.03
CA LYS A 283 46.99 -43.23 10.67
C LYS A 283 46.47 -43.68 9.31
N HIS A 284 45.17 -43.89 9.19
CA HIS A 284 44.51 -44.37 7.97
C HIS A 284 43.64 -43.31 7.30
N TYR A 285 43.69 -43.29 5.97
CA TYR A 285 42.93 -42.40 5.11
C TYR A 285 42.33 -43.20 3.95
N VAL A 286 41.12 -42.84 3.55
CA VAL A 286 40.44 -43.47 2.41
C VAL A 286 40.23 -42.48 1.28
N THR A 287 40.47 -42.90 0.05
CA THR A 287 40.18 -42.09 -1.13
C THR A 287 38.67 -41.86 -1.25
N THR A 288 38.26 -40.61 -1.49
CA THR A 288 36.82 -40.26 -1.61
C THR A 288 36.33 -40.27 -3.05
N LYS A 289 37.24 -40.32 -4.03
CA LYS A 289 36.93 -40.40 -5.46
C LYS A 289 37.83 -41.41 -6.16
N SER A 290 37.31 -42.01 -7.22
CA SER A 290 38.09 -42.88 -8.10
C SER A 290 38.89 -42.06 -9.10
N VAL A 291 40.16 -42.41 -9.28
CA VAL A 291 41.09 -41.76 -10.23
C VAL A 291 41.93 -42.84 -10.91
N THR A 292 42.45 -42.58 -12.11
CA THR A 292 43.27 -43.55 -12.85
C THR A 292 44.64 -42.97 -13.12
N VAL A 293 45.70 -43.68 -12.73
CA VAL A 293 47.07 -43.31 -13.10
C VAL A 293 47.39 -43.93 -14.45
N GLN A 294 47.83 -43.09 -15.38
CA GLN A 294 48.31 -43.53 -16.69
C GLN A 294 49.81 -43.26 -16.81
N SER A 295 50.58 -44.30 -17.12
CA SER A 295 52.02 -44.23 -17.33
C SER A 295 52.36 -44.76 -18.72
N THR A 296 53.42 -44.22 -19.32
CA THR A 296 53.97 -44.68 -20.60
C THR A 296 55.44 -45.09 -20.42
N LEU A 297 56.05 -45.68 -21.45
CA LEU A 297 57.48 -46.07 -21.41
C LEU A 297 58.44 -44.92 -21.10
N VAL A 298 58.05 -43.70 -21.44
CA VAL A 298 58.93 -42.52 -21.38
C VAL A 298 58.55 -41.52 -20.28
N SER A 299 57.42 -41.75 -19.58
CA SER A 299 56.93 -40.86 -18.53
C SER A 299 56.21 -41.63 -17.43
N GLN A 300 56.63 -41.42 -16.18
CA GLN A 300 55.94 -41.96 -15.01
C GLN A 300 54.61 -41.22 -14.81
N GLY A 301 53.53 -41.99 -14.73
CA GLY A 301 52.20 -41.48 -14.42
C GLY A 301 52.09 -41.02 -12.97
N SER A 302 51.48 -39.86 -12.76
CA SER A 302 51.16 -39.32 -11.44
C SER A 302 49.76 -38.73 -11.43
N VAL A 303 48.96 -38.99 -10.40
CA VAL A 303 47.61 -38.40 -10.25
C VAL A 303 47.31 -38.10 -8.79
N ASP A 304 46.61 -37.00 -8.54
CA ASP A 304 46.13 -36.66 -7.21
C ASP A 304 44.74 -37.24 -6.95
N ALA A 305 44.56 -37.82 -5.78
CA ALA A 305 43.30 -38.33 -5.28
C ALA A 305 42.91 -37.63 -3.98
N PRO A 306 41.64 -37.22 -3.83
CA PRO A 306 41.14 -36.72 -2.56
C PRO A 306 41.01 -37.85 -1.54
N VAL A 307 41.42 -37.57 -0.30
CA VAL A 307 41.34 -38.50 0.83
C VAL A 307 40.65 -37.86 2.03
N ALA A 308 40.05 -38.72 2.85
CA ALA A 308 39.53 -38.36 4.17
C ALA A 308 40.05 -39.35 5.22
N ALA A 309 40.36 -38.85 6.41
CA ALA A 309 40.76 -39.68 7.55
C ALA A 309 39.65 -40.67 7.92
N VAL A 310 40.02 -41.91 8.22
CA VAL A 310 39.07 -42.93 8.68
C VAL A 310 38.46 -42.49 10.02
N GLN A 311 39.31 -42.07 10.96
CA GLN A 311 38.93 -41.57 12.28
C GLN A 311 38.80 -40.03 12.26
N ALA A 312 37.69 -39.53 12.80
CA ALA A 312 37.49 -38.10 13.04
C ALA A 312 38.29 -37.64 14.26
N GLY A 313 38.71 -36.37 14.28
CA GLY A 313 39.49 -35.79 15.38
C GLY A 313 40.80 -35.13 14.94
N LEU A 314 41.45 -34.42 15.87
CA LEU A 314 42.77 -33.82 15.68
C LEU A 314 43.82 -34.88 15.35
N ALA A 315 43.66 -36.09 15.89
CA ALA A 315 44.52 -37.23 15.61
C ALA A 315 44.52 -37.64 14.13
N GLY A 316 43.51 -37.27 13.34
CA GLY A 316 43.46 -37.51 11.90
C GLY A 316 44.38 -36.60 11.08
N ASN A 317 44.93 -35.53 11.66
CA ASN A 317 45.85 -34.64 10.95
C ASN A 317 47.23 -35.29 10.78
N THR A 318 47.89 -35.01 9.66
CA THR A 318 49.25 -35.48 9.42
C THR A 318 50.08 -34.50 8.63
N GLU A 319 51.39 -34.52 8.88
CA GLU A 319 52.36 -33.65 8.21
C GLU A 319 52.58 -34.10 6.76
N VAL A 320 53.24 -33.24 5.98
CA VAL A 320 53.65 -33.54 4.60
C VAL A 320 54.57 -34.77 4.55
N ASP A 321 54.52 -35.52 3.46
CA ASP A 321 55.42 -36.65 3.18
C ASP A 321 55.38 -37.85 4.16
N THR A 322 54.23 -38.05 4.82
CA THR A 322 54.05 -39.08 5.86
C THR A 322 53.20 -40.27 5.41
N ILE A 323 52.26 -40.09 4.47
CA ILE A 323 51.42 -41.16 3.92
C ILE A 323 52.21 -41.90 2.85
N ARG A 324 52.63 -43.14 3.14
CA ARG A 324 53.58 -43.89 2.28
C ARG A 324 53.13 -45.30 1.94
N TYR A 325 52.10 -45.80 2.60
CA TYR A 325 51.64 -47.17 2.46
C TYR A 325 50.26 -47.22 1.82
N ILE A 326 50.05 -48.18 0.92
CA ILE A 326 48.77 -48.44 0.29
C ILE A 326 48.34 -49.83 0.79
N ASN A 327 47.27 -49.90 1.57
CA ASN A 327 46.87 -51.12 2.27
C ASN A 327 45.93 -52.01 1.44
N ASN A 328 45.31 -51.46 0.40
CA ASN A 328 44.48 -52.20 -0.55
C ASN A 328 44.59 -51.61 -1.96
N ASN A 329 44.09 -52.33 -2.97
CA ASN A 329 44.03 -51.82 -4.35
C ASN A 329 45.41 -51.41 -4.95
N ASN A 330 46.49 -52.07 -4.53
CA ASN A 330 47.84 -51.94 -5.08
C ASN A 330 48.34 -53.30 -5.61
N PRO A 331 47.91 -53.73 -6.81
CA PRO A 331 48.39 -54.98 -7.39
C PRO A 331 49.89 -54.91 -7.67
N ASP A 332 50.62 -55.95 -7.27
CA ASP A 332 52.07 -56.14 -7.50
C ASP A 332 52.96 -54.96 -7.07
N ASP A 333 52.52 -54.17 -6.08
CA ASP A 333 53.21 -52.96 -5.59
C ASP A 333 53.57 -51.93 -6.69
N LEU A 334 52.74 -51.86 -7.73
CA LEU A 334 52.94 -50.98 -8.88
C LEU A 334 52.62 -49.51 -8.59
N LEU A 335 52.02 -49.19 -7.46
CA LEU A 335 51.74 -47.83 -7.01
C LEU A 335 52.57 -47.48 -5.78
N SER A 336 53.01 -46.23 -5.75
CA SER A 336 53.47 -45.54 -4.55
C SER A 336 52.55 -44.37 -4.28
N VAL A 337 52.36 -44.03 -3.01
CA VAL A 337 51.55 -42.89 -2.58
C VAL A 337 52.40 -41.93 -1.77
N ASN A 338 52.13 -40.64 -1.91
CA ASN A 338 52.66 -39.62 -1.04
C ASN A 338 51.67 -38.46 -0.86
N ASN A 339 51.58 -37.87 0.33
CA ASN A 339 50.88 -36.60 0.52
C ASN A 339 51.85 -35.43 0.34
N GLY A 340 51.79 -34.76 -0.81
CA GLY A 340 52.61 -33.58 -1.08
C GLY A 340 52.26 -32.36 -0.22
N GLN A 341 51.14 -32.38 0.52
CA GLN A 341 50.73 -31.38 1.49
C GLN A 341 50.22 -32.06 2.77
N ALA A 342 50.25 -31.33 3.90
CA ALA A 342 49.70 -31.82 5.15
C ALA A 342 48.18 -32.08 5.02
N ILE A 343 47.70 -33.16 5.64
CA ILE A 343 46.26 -33.44 5.75
C ILE A 343 45.75 -32.76 7.02
N THR A 344 44.79 -31.85 6.85
CA THR A 344 44.33 -30.95 7.91
C THR A 344 42.80 -30.93 7.99
N GLY A 345 42.24 -30.17 8.93
CA GLY A 345 40.79 -30.04 9.13
C GLY A 345 40.19 -31.09 10.08
N GLY A 346 40.98 -32.05 10.56
CA GLY A 346 40.57 -32.93 11.65
C GLY A 346 40.46 -32.13 12.94
N ALA A 347 39.32 -32.23 13.63
CA ALA A 347 39.07 -31.54 14.89
C ALA A 347 38.29 -32.45 15.83
N ASP A 348 38.62 -32.45 17.12
CA ASP A 348 37.93 -33.26 18.12
C ASP A 348 36.52 -32.71 18.39
N ALA A 349 35.64 -33.60 18.85
CA ALA A 349 34.33 -33.19 19.31
C ALA A 349 34.51 -32.22 20.48
N ARG A 350 33.79 -31.10 20.45
CA ARG A 350 33.88 -30.07 21.48
C ARG A 350 32.52 -29.53 21.83
N THR A 351 32.39 -29.07 23.06
CA THR A 351 31.20 -28.37 23.52
C THR A 351 31.43 -26.87 23.36
N ALA A 352 30.56 -26.21 22.61
CA ALA A 352 30.48 -24.76 22.58
C ALA A 352 29.40 -24.28 23.54
N THR A 353 29.69 -23.24 24.30
CA THR A 353 28.69 -22.55 25.11
C THR A 353 27.86 -21.66 24.20
N VAL A 354 26.53 -21.78 24.27
CA VAL A 354 25.59 -21.03 23.41
C VAL A 354 24.52 -20.41 24.29
N ILE A 355 24.14 -19.18 23.98
CA ILE A 355 23.02 -18.49 24.64
C ILE A 355 21.73 -19.22 24.27
N GLN A 356 20.97 -19.63 25.29
CA GLN A 356 19.64 -20.22 25.11
C GLN A 356 18.55 -19.24 25.52
N GLN A 357 17.32 -19.50 25.07
CA GLN A 357 16.18 -18.64 25.37
C GLN A 357 15.98 -18.46 26.88
N SER A 358 16.23 -19.48 27.69
CA SER A 358 16.20 -19.38 29.16
C SER A 358 17.24 -18.42 29.74
N ASP A 359 18.39 -18.23 29.08
CA ASP A 359 19.39 -17.25 29.50
C ASP A 359 18.96 -15.81 29.19
N VAL A 360 18.04 -15.65 28.23
CA VAL A 360 17.47 -14.35 27.81
C VAL A 360 16.21 -14.02 28.61
N ASP A 361 15.41 -15.03 28.94
CA ASP A 361 14.10 -14.86 29.58
C ASP A 361 14.20 -14.64 31.11
N GLY A 362 15.30 -15.06 31.75
CA GLY A 362 15.58 -14.83 33.18
C GLY A 362 14.91 -15.81 34.13
#